data_AF-A0A4P7BJ62-F1
#
_entry.id   AF-A0A4P7BJ62-F1
#
_cell.length_a   1.000
_cell.length_b   1.000
_cell.length_c   1.000
_cell.angle_alpha   90.00
_cell.angle_beta   90.00
_cell.angle_gamma   90.00
#
_symmetry.space_group_name_H-M   'P 1'
#
loop_
_entity.id
_entity.type
_entity.pdbx_description
1 polymer ?
#
loop_
_entity_poly.entity_id
_entity_poly.type
_entity_poly.pdbx_seq_one_letter_code
_entity_poly.pdbx_strand_id
1 'polypeptide(L)'
;MHFTRIDSARAARDGGIDAIAALDAALLAALAGLPADEATQLKRTVGDLMGEVVDRLVNPAIRAFPELAIEEDAEWTAIARERARGRSTANA
;
A
#
# COMPACT_ATOMS: atom_id res chain seq x y z
N MET A 1 15.94 -4.41 3.95
CA MET A 1 15.95 -3.18 4.77
C MET A 1 16.00 -3.59 6.24
N HIS A 2 16.74 -2.87 7.09
CA HIS A 2 16.85 -3.18 8.52
C HIS A 2 16.48 -1.92 9.33
N PHE A 3 15.48 -2.02 10.20
CA PHE A 3 15.01 -0.92 11.03
C PHE A 3 15.55 -1.06 12.45
N THR A 4 16.04 0.04 13.02
CA THR A 4 16.58 0.07 14.38
C THR A 4 15.73 0.89 15.35
N ARG A 5 14.71 1.60 14.85
CA ARG A 5 13.76 2.38 15.65
C ARG A 5 12.33 2.08 15.21
N ILE A 6 11.45 1.94 16.20
CA ILE A 6 10.04 1.61 15.97
C ILE A 6 9.33 2.68 15.14
N ASP A 7 9.64 3.97 15.33
CA ASP A 7 9.02 5.06 14.58
C ASP A 7 9.37 5.01 13.09
N SER A 8 10.61 4.63 12.76
CA SER A 8 11.05 4.48 11.37
C SER A 8 10.41 3.27 10.70
N ALA A 9 10.27 2.16 11.44
CA ALA A 9 9.56 0.98 10.95
C ALA A 9 8.07 1.29 10.74
N ARG A 10 7.44 1.98 11.68
CA ARG A 10 6.04 2.43 11.60
C ARG A 10 5.82 3.32 10.37
N ALA A 11 6.68 4.33 10.17
CA ALA A 11 6.61 5.20 9.01
C ALA A 11 6.76 4.44 7.68
N ALA A 12 7.65 3.43 7.62
CA ALA A 12 7.84 2.61 6.43
C ALA A 12 6.63 1.69 6.15
N ARG A 13 6.10 1.02 7.17
CA ARG A 13 4.86 0.23 7.06
C ARG A 13 3.72 1.12 6.57
N ASP A 14 3.54 2.26 7.21
CA ASP A 14 2.44 3.17 6.96
C ASP A 14 2.50 3.82 5.57
N GLY A 15 3.69 4.29 5.18
CA GLY A 15 3.93 4.79 3.83
C GLY A 15 3.78 3.70 2.77
N GLY A 16 4.18 2.45 3.08
CA GLY A 16 3.96 1.31 2.20
C GLY A 16 2.47 1.03 1.95
N ILE A 17 1.65 1.07 3.01
CA ILE A 17 0.18 0.95 2.92
C ILE A 17 -0.39 2.06 2.04
N ASP A 18 0.03 3.30 2.28
CA ASP A 18 -0.48 4.46 1.55
C ASP A 18 -0.11 4.42 0.06
N ALA A 19 1.08 3.89 -0.26
CA ALA A 19 1.53 3.67 -1.62
C ALA A 19 0.68 2.60 -2.33
N ILE A 20 0.41 1.46 -1.67
CA ILE A 20 -0.47 0.41 -2.21
C ILE A 20 -1.87 0.98 -2.48
N ALA A 21 -2.43 1.73 -1.53
CA ALA A 21 -3.73 2.37 -1.70
C ALA A 21 -3.77 3.34 -2.88
N ALA A 22 -2.69 4.10 -3.08
CA ALA A 22 -2.57 5.03 -4.20
C ALA A 22 -2.46 4.30 -5.55
N LEU A 23 -1.69 3.21 -5.60
CA LEU A 23 -1.58 2.37 -6.79
C LEU A 23 -2.92 1.72 -7.16
N ASP A 24 -3.69 1.28 -6.17
CA ASP A 24 -5.01 0.66 -6.39
C ASP A 24 -6.00 1.67 -6.96
N ALA A 25 -6.06 2.86 -6.37
CA ALA A 25 -6.89 3.94 -6.89
C ALA A 25 -6.49 4.35 -8.33
N ALA A 26 -5.19 4.44 -8.61
CA ALA A 26 -4.69 4.74 -9.95
C ALA A 26 -5.03 3.65 -10.97
N LEU A 27 -4.91 2.37 -10.57
CA LEU A 27 -5.29 1.24 -11.40
C LEU A 27 -6.79 1.27 -11.73
N LEU A 28 -7.66 1.47 -10.72
CA LEU A 28 -9.10 1.56 -10.93
C LEU A 28 -9.48 2.67 -11.92
N ALA A 29 -8.82 3.83 -11.83
CA ALA A 29 -9.03 4.92 -12.77
C ALA A 29 -8.55 4.57 -14.20
N ALA A 30 -7.38 3.92 -14.31
CA ALA A 30 -6.79 3.54 -15.60
C ALA A 30 -7.56 2.41 -16.31
N LEU A 31 -8.24 1.54 -15.57
CA LEU A 31 -9.03 0.44 -16.13
C LEU A 31 -10.29 0.92 -16.86
N ALA A 32 -10.76 2.14 -16.58
CA ALA A 32 -11.94 2.70 -17.25
C ALA A 32 -11.64 2.97 -18.73
N GLY A 33 -12.14 2.11 -19.61
CA GLY A 33 -12.01 2.24 -21.05
C GLY A 33 -10.94 1.37 -21.70
N LEU A 34 -10.25 0.51 -20.93
CA LEU A 34 -9.29 -0.44 -21.49
C LEU A 34 -9.97 -1.72 -22.01
N PRO A 35 -9.50 -2.28 -23.14
CA PRO A 35 -9.79 -3.65 -23.54
C PRO A 35 -9.41 -4.67 -22.46
N ALA A 36 -10.10 -5.82 -22.43
CA ALA A 36 -9.96 -6.80 -21.35
C ALA A 36 -8.54 -7.40 -21.21
N ASP A 37 -7.85 -7.58 -22.33
CA ASP A 37 -6.47 -8.07 -22.41
C ASP A 37 -5.47 -7.04 -21.85
N GLU A 38 -5.58 -5.78 -22.27
CA GLU A 38 -4.75 -4.68 -21.74
C GLU A 38 -5.02 -4.44 -20.25
N ALA A 39 -6.31 -4.48 -19.84
CA ALA A 39 -6.72 -4.39 -18.45
C ALA A 39 -6.12 -5.52 -17.59
N THR A 40 -6.04 -6.74 -18.13
CA THR A 40 -5.46 -7.89 -17.43
C THR A 40 -3.96 -7.72 -17.26
N GLN A 41 -3.27 -7.26 -18.30
CA GLN A 41 -1.83 -7.01 -18.23
C GLN A 41 -1.52 -5.88 -17.23
N LEU A 42 -2.27 -4.79 -17.26
CA LEU A 42 -2.08 -3.65 -16.36
C LEU A 42 -2.33 -4.05 -14.89
N LYS A 43 -3.39 -4.83 -14.62
CA LYS A 43 -3.65 -5.38 -13.28
C LYS A 43 -2.49 -6.20 -12.75
N ARG A 44 -1.90 -7.06 -13.59
CA ARG A 44 -0.75 -7.89 -13.20
C ARG A 44 0.46 -7.02 -12.86
N THR A 45 0.84 -6.10 -13.74
CA THR A 45 2.00 -5.23 -13.52
C THR A 45 1.85 -4.35 -12.28
N VAL A 46 0.66 -3.78 -12.05
CA VAL A 46 0.43 -2.97 -10.84
C VAL A 46 0.38 -3.85 -9.58
N GLY A 47 -0.20 -5.05 -9.67
CA GLY A 47 -0.19 -6.03 -8.58
C GLY A 47 1.24 -6.44 -8.18
N ASP A 48 2.12 -6.68 -9.15
CA ASP A 48 3.54 -6.98 -8.90
C ASP A 48 4.23 -5.83 -8.16
N LEU A 49 3.96 -4.58 -8.58
CA LEU A 49 4.51 -3.39 -7.91
C LEU A 49 4.01 -3.24 -6.47
N MET A 50 2.72 -3.51 -6.22
CA MET A 50 2.18 -3.53 -4.85
C MET A 50 2.85 -4.61 -4.00
N GLY A 51 3.08 -5.81 -4.57
CA GLY A 51 3.80 -6.89 -3.92
C GLY A 51 5.22 -6.49 -3.52
N GLU A 52 5.95 -5.80 -4.40
CA GLU A 52 7.29 -5.27 -4.10
C GLU A 52 7.27 -4.24 -2.96
N VAL A 53 6.24 -3.39 -2.87
CA VAL A 53 6.06 -2.47 -1.74
C VAL A 53 5.88 -3.25 -0.44
N VAL A 54 5.05 -4.31 -0.45
CA VAL A 54 4.86 -5.18 0.72
C VAL A 54 6.20 -5.80 1.15
N ASP A 55 6.92 -6.40 0.21
CA ASP A 55 8.14 -7.17 0.51
C ASP A 55 9.31 -6.29 0.94
N ARG A 56 9.39 -5.05 0.45
CA ARG A 56 10.54 -4.17 0.68
C ARG A 56 10.34 -3.13 1.77
N LEU A 57 9.09 -2.76 2.08
CA LEU A 57 8.78 -1.77 3.11
C LEU A 57 7.99 -2.36 4.28
N VAL A 58 6.85 -2.98 3.98
CA VAL A 58 5.89 -3.43 5.00
C VAL A 58 6.43 -4.62 5.79
N ASN A 59 6.78 -5.71 5.11
CA ASN A 59 7.27 -6.94 5.74
C ASN A 59 8.57 -6.72 6.54
N PRO A 60 9.57 -5.95 6.05
CA PRO A 60 10.74 -5.63 6.86
C PRO A 60 10.44 -4.79 8.11
N ALA A 61 9.45 -3.89 8.06
CA ALA A 61 9.04 -3.11 9.23
C ALA A 61 8.39 -3.98 10.30
N ILE A 62 7.45 -4.84 9.90
CA ILE A 62 6.79 -5.80 10.81
C ILE A 62 7.80 -6.81 11.37
N ARG A 63 8.72 -7.33 10.54
CA ARG A 63 9.75 -8.26 11.03
C ARG A 63 10.70 -7.63 12.06
N ALA A 64 11.00 -6.34 11.91
CA ALA A 64 11.85 -5.62 12.87
C ALA A 64 11.12 -5.30 14.18
N PHE A 65 9.81 -5.05 14.11
CA PHE A 65 8.94 -4.71 15.24
C PHE A 65 7.59 -5.41 15.08
N PRO A 66 7.44 -6.67 15.56
CA PRO A 66 6.23 -7.49 15.37
C PRO A 66 4.94 -6.86 15.90
N GLU A 67 5.04 -5.97 16.89
CA GLU A 67 3.92 -5.19 17.43
C GLU A 67 3.30 -4.22 16.40
N LEU A 68 3.93 -4.04 15.24
CA LEU A 68 3.36 -3.30 14.11
C LEU A 68 2.47 -4.16 13.20
N ALA A 69 2.40 -5.47 13.41
CA ALA A 69 1.47 -6.34 12.71
C ALA A 69 0.03 -5.90 13.01
N ILE A 70 -0.81 -5.96 11.98
CA ILE A 70 -2.23 -5.68 12.06
C ILE A 70 -2.91 -7.05 12.02
N GLU A 71 -3.79 -7.35 12.99
CA GLU A 71 -4.30 -8.71 13.19
C GLU A 71 -5.34 -9.14 12.13
N GLU A 72 -5.97 -8.20 11.41
CA GLU A 72 -6.99 -8.51 10.40
C GLU A 72 -6.79 -7.78 9.04
N ASP A 73 -7.04 -8.50 7.94
CA ASP A 73 -7.02 -7.98 6.56
C ASP A 73 -8.03 -6.83 6.34
N ALA A 74 -9.13 -6.81 7.09
CA ALA A 74 -10.14 -5.74 7.03
C ALA A 74 -9.58 -4.39 7.53
N GLU A 75 -8.68 -4.41 8.52
CA GLU A 75 -8.03 -3.21 9.02
C GLU A 75 -7.05 -2.63 7.99
N TRP A 76 -6.36 -3.47 7.19
CA TRP A 76 -5.48 -2.98 6.12
C TRP A 76 -6.23 -2.11 5.11
N THR A 77 -7.39 -2.57 4.66
CA THR A 77 -8.21 -1.83 3.70
C THR A 77 -8.82 -0.57 4.32
N ALA A 78 -9.24 -0.64 5.59
CA ALA A 78 -9.79 0.50 6.31
C ALA A 78 -8.73 1.59 6.55
N ILE A 79 -7.52 1.21 6.99
CA ILE A 79 -6.38 2.12 7.22
C ILE A 79 -5.93 2.75 5.90
N ALA A 80 -5.80 1.96 4.84
CA ALA A 80 -5.48 2.43 3.50
C ALA A 80 -6.48 3.49 3.01
N ARG A 81 -7.78 3.23 3.17
CA ARG A 81 -8.85 4.17 2.78
C ARG A 81 -8.87 5.43 3.63
N GLU A 82 -8.73 5.30 4.94
CA GLU A 82 -8.77 6.45 5.85
C GLU A 82 -7.57 7.38 5.62
N ARG A 83 -6.38 6.82 5.41
CA ARG A 83 -5.19 7.62 5.08
C ARG A 83 -5.22 8.20 3.68
N ALA A 84 -5.80 7.49 2.71
CA ALA A 84 -6.08 8.07 1.39
C ALA A 84 -7.02 9.29 1.49
N ARG A 85 -8.03 9.25 2.36
CA ARG A 85 -8.91 10.40 2.63
C ARG A 85 -8.19 11.56 3.30
N GLY A 86 -7.31 11.30 4.27
CA GLY A 86 -6.49 12.33 4.92
C GLY A 86 -5.55 13.07 3.95
N ARG A 87 -5.10 12.41 2.88
CA ARG A 87 -4.33 13.07 1.80
C ARG A 87 -5.18 13.99 0.92
N SER A 88 -6.49 13.75 0.83
CA SER A 88 -7.40 14.62 0.08
C SER A 88 -7.69 15.94 0.78
N THR A 89 -7.51 16.02 2.10
CA THR A 89 -7.78 17.22 2.90
C THR A 89 -6.52 18.02 3.27
N ALA A 90 -5.34 17.41 3.19
CA ALA A 90 -4.07 18.10 3.45
C ALA A 90 -3.58 19.00 2.29
N ASN A 91 -4.29 19.01 1.15
CA ASN A 91 -4.04 19.86 -0.02
C ASN A 91 -5.19 20.84 -0.32
N ALA A 92 -6.05 21.13 0.66
CA ALA A 92 -7.13 22.13 0.56
C ALA A 92 -6.85 23.35 1.44
#